data_AF-A0A256ZMS3-F1
#
_entry.id   AF-A0A256ZMS3-F1
#
_cell.length_a   1.000
_cell.length_b   1.000
_cell.length_c   1.000
_cell.angle_alpha   90.00
_cell.angle_beta   90.00
_cell.angle_gamma   90.00
#
_symmetry.space_group_name_H-M   'P 1'
#
loop_
_entity.id
_entity.type
_entity.pdbx_description
1 polymer ?
#
loop_
_entity_poly.entity_id
_entity_poly.type
_entity_poly.pdbx_seq_one_letter_code
_entity_poly.pdbx_strand_id
1 'polypeptide(L)'
;MGERVAKKSKHRDNIVKVVGSLESERTTAEDTKRIAKQMMEEGVDLLVFVGGDGTARDIVDAIDQKQLTLGIPSGVKMYSAVFAVNPTAAARIVEAFAEGRTTETLAEVLDIDEEAYRRNELKVRLYGYLKIPVVTGLVQASKEPSVGLEEEEENKKAIARRIVEEMEPDTLYILGAGTTVKAIADELGVEKTLLGIDAVYNGKVVGKDLDEKGILELLRKYPKAKIIVTPIGGQGFIFGRGNQQISPEVITFQYMLLVLKVRRTPSD
;
A
#
# COMPACT_ATOMS: atom_id res chain seq x y z
N MET A 1 -7.31 23.01 8.17
CA MET A 1 -7.92 21.66 8.24
C MET A 1 -7.56 20.88 9.51
N GLY A 2 -6.34 20.97 10.07
CA GLY A 2 -5.96 20.24 11.28
C GLY A 2 -6.08 20.98 12.63
N GLU A 3 -6.33 22.29 12.62
CA GLU A 3 -6.27 23.15 13.82
C GLU A 3 -7.17 22.68 14.97
N ARG A 4 -8.45 22.38 14.68
CA ARG A 4 -9.40 21.92 15.71
C ARG A 4 -8.94 20.63 16.40
N VAL A 5 -8.31 19.73 15.65
CA VAL A 5 -7.78 18.46 16.18
C VAL A 5 -6.54 18.73 17.02
N ALA A 6 -5.61 19.55 16.52
CA ALA A 6 -4.40 19.94 17.26
C ALA A 6 -4.74 20.60 18.61
N LYS A 7 -5.71 21.54 18.62
CA LYS A 7 -6.18 22.23 19.83
C LYS A 7 -6.84 21.31 20.86
N LYS A 8 -7.40 20.17 20.44
CA LYS A 8 -7.98 19.15 21.33
C LYS A 8 -6.97 18.10 21.79
N SER A 9 -5.75 18.12 21.26
CA SER A 9 -4.71 17.12 21.57
C SER A 9 -3.91 17.51 22.83
N LYS A 10 -3.12 16.55 23.34
CA LYS A 10 -2.13 16.80 24.39
C LYS A 10 -1.02 17.79 23.97
N HIS A 11 -0.92 18.13 22.69
CA HIS A 11 0.08 19.05 22.13
C HIS A 11 -0.48 20.46 21.90
N ARG A 12 -1.68 20.78 22.40
CA ARG A 12 -2.31 22.10 22.20
C ARG A 12 -1.40 23.27 22.61
N ASP A 13 -0.63 23.08 23.67
CA ASP A 13 0.24 24.12 24.26
C ASP A 13 1.56 24.26 23.46
N ASN A 14 1.82 23.36 22.51
CA ASN A 14 2.97 23.40 21.59
C ASN A 14 2.60 24.05 20.23
N ILE A 15 1.36 24.52 20.05
CA ILE A 15 0.95 25.16 18.79
C ILE A 15 1.55 26.58 18.75
N VAL A 16 2.56 26.76 17.89
CA VAL A 16 3.23 28.06 17.72
C VAL A 16 2.43 28.99 16.82
N LYS A 17 1.92 28.48 15.69
CA LYS A 17 1.23 29.28 14.68
C LYS A 17 0.22 28.43 13.92
N VAL A 18 -0.90 29.04 13.56
CA VAL A 18 -1.87 28.48 12.62
C VAL A 18 -1.62 29.13 11.26
N VAL A 19 -1.34 28.32 10.24
CA VAL A 19 -1.09 28.78 8.87
C VAL A 19 -2.33 28.51 8.00
N GLY A 20 -2.76 29.56 7.29
CA GLY A 20 -3.93 29.54 6.42
C GLY A 20 -5.26 29.61 7.16
N SER A 21 -6.31 29.93 6.41
CA SER A 21 -7.71 29.92 6.83
C SER A 21 -8.54 29.04 5.88
N LEU A 22 -9.74 28.64 6.31
CA LEU A 22 -10.73 28.00 5.43
C LEU A 22 -11.86 29.00 5.17
N GLU A 23 -12.31 29.09 3.92
CA GLU A 23 -13.43 29.96 3.53
C GLU A 23 -14.79 29.28 3.73
N SER A 24 -14.81 27.94 3.88
CA SER A 24 -16.01 27.16 4.12
C SER A 24 -15.73 25.95 5.03
N GLU A 25 -16.80 25.30 5.52
CA GLU A 25 -16.65 24.05 6.29
C GLU A 25 -16.18 22.86 5.43
N ARG A 26 -16.45 22.88 4.12
CA ARG A 26 -15.98 21.86 3.19
C ARG A 26 -14.63 22.27 2.61
N THR A 27 -13.68 21.35 2.73
CA THR A 27 -12.31 21.53 2.26
C THR A 27 -12.16 21.14 0.80
N THR A 28 -11.38 21.90 0.04
CA THR A 28 -11.11 21.64 -1.38
C THR A 28 -9.65 21.29 -1.64
N ALA A 29 -9.35 20.77 -2.83
CA ALA A 29 -7.97 20.57 -3.31
C ALA A 29 -7.19 21.89 -3.36
N GLU A 30 -7.86 23.00 -3.70
CA GLU A 30 -7.24 24.33 -3.75
C GLU A 30 -6.84 24.81 -2.35
N ASP A 31 -7.64 24.50 -1.33
CA ASP A 31 -7.26 24.78 0.06
C ASP A 31 -5.99 24.01 0.46
N THR A 32 -5.88 22.73 0.09
CA THR A 32 -4.66 21.94 0.32
C THR A 32 -3.45 22.60 -0.33
N LYS A 33 -3.57 22.95 -1.62
CA LYS A 33 -2.47 23.54 -2.38
C LYS A 33 -2.02 24.88 -1.81
N ARG A 34 -2.98 25.78 -1.56
CA ARG A 34 -2.72 27.11 -1.01
C ARG A 34 -2.07 27.04 0.38
N ILE A 35 -2.61 26.21 1.28
CA ILE A 35 -2.09 26.11 2.65
C ILE A 35 -0.72 25.44 2.67
N ALA A 36 -0.48 24.41 1.85
CA ALA A 36 0.82 23.76 1.74
C ALA A 36 1.90 24.74 1.24
N LYS A 37 1.57 25.57 0.23
CA LYS A 37 2.46 26.61 -0.26
C LYS A 37 2.77 27.67 0.81
N GLN A 38 1.74 28.11 1.56
CA GLN A 38 1.94 29.04 2.68
C GLN A 38 2.85 28.44 3.76
N MET A 39 2.68 27.16 4.11
CA MET A 39 3.57 26.49 5.08
C MET A 39 5.02 26.42 4.59
N MET A 40 5.24 26.13 3.31
CA MET A 40 6.58 26.16 2.72
C MET A 40 7.19 27.57 2.73
N GLU A 41 6.40 28.60 2.41
CA GLU A 41 6.84 30.01 2.46
C GLU A 41 7.18 30.48 3.88
N GLU A 42 6.55 29.91 4.90
CA GLU A 42 6.87 30.11 6.32
C GLU A 42 8.14 29.38 6.76
N GLY A 43 8.74 28.56 5.90
CA GLY A 43 10.02 27.89 6.16
C GLY A 43 9.92 26.74 7.16
N VAL A 44 8.84 25.96 7.14
CA VAL A 44 8.74 24.77 8.00
C VAL A 44 9.80 23.72 7.62
N ASP A 45 10.36 23.02 8.61
CA ASP A 45 11.37 22.00 8.34
C ASP A 45 10.78 20.72 7.73
N LEU A 46 9.55 20.37 8.11
CA LEU A 46 8.84 19.18 7.63
C LEU A 46 7.34 19.48 7.51
N LEU A 47 6.77 19.22 6.32
CA LEU A 47 5.34 19.26 6.08
C LEU A 47 4.76 17.86 6.27
N VAL A 48 3.84 17.69 7.22
CA VAL A 48 3.13 16.43 7.43
C VAL A 48 1.68 16.58 7.00
N PHE A 49 1.21 15.71 6.11
CA PHE A 49 -0.17 15.72 5.62
C PHE A 49 -0.87 14.40 5.88
N VAL A 50 -2.20 14.45 6.06
CA VAL A 50 -3.06 13.27 6.25
C VAL A 50 -3.99 13.18 5.06
N GLY A 51 -3.95 12.09 4.30
CA GLY A 51 -4.70 11.99 3.05
C GLY A 51 -4.48 10.69 2.28
N GLY A 52 -4.97 10.66 1.04
CA GLY A 52 -4.72 9.61 0.04
C GLY A 52 -3.86 10.11 -1.12
N ASP A 53 -3.72 9.31 -2.19
CA ASP A 53 -2.92 9.70 -3.37
C ASP A 53 -3.40 11.02 -4.02
N GLY A 54 -4.70 11.30 -4.01
CA GLY A 54 -5.23 12.60 -4.47
C GLY A 54 -4.65 13.79 -3.69
N THR A 55 -4.54 13.67 -2.36
CA THR A 55 -3.90 14.70 -1.53
C THR A 55 -2.40 14.78 -1.80
N ALA A 56 -1.73 13.65 -2.04
CA ALA A 56 -0.31 13.68 -2.43
C ALA A 56 -0.10 14.42 -3.76
N ARG A 57 -1.01 14.25 -4.74
CA ARG A 57 -0.99 15.02 -5.99
C ARG A 57 -1.16 16.52 -5.75
N ASP A 58 -2.14 16.91 -4.92
CA ASP A 58 -2.32 18.31 -4.54
C ASP A 58 -1.04 18.88 -3.89
N ILE A 59 -0.35 18.08 -3.05
CA ILE A 59 0.91 18.50 -2.44
C ILE A 59 2.01 18.66 -3.50
N VAL A 60 2.14 17.72 -4.45
CA VAL A 60 3.08 17.86 -5.58
C VAL A 60 2.82 19.14 -6.37
N ASP A 61 1.56 19.42 -6.71
CA ASP A 61 1.18 20.63 -7.45
C ASP A 61 1.55 21.93 -6.70
N ALA A 62 1.55 21.88 -5.37
CA ALA A 62 1.76 23.03 -4.51
C ALA A 62 3.24 23.35 -4.25
N ILE A 63 4.03 22.32 -3.92
CA ILE A 63 5.39 22.49 -3.38
C ILE A 63 6.45 21.71 -4.16
N ASP A 64 6.05 20.82 -5.08
CA ASP A 64 6.94 19.98 -5.86
C ASP A 64 8.00 19.31 -4.96
N GLN A 65 9.30 19.41 -5.26
CA GLN A 65 10.38 18.80 -4.46
C GLN A 65 11.02 19.78 -3.46
N LYS A 66 10.45 20.97 -3.27
CA LYS A 66 11.09 22.08 -2.55
C LYS A 66 10.98 22.00 -1.03
N GLN A 67 10.03 21.21 -0.52
CA GLN A 67 9.74 21.07 0.90
C GLN A 67 9.77 19.59 1.29
N LEU A 68 10.51 19.28 2.36
CA LEU A 68 10.51 17.93 2.93
C LEU A 68 9.11 17.61 3.46
N THR A 69 8.59 16.46 3.07
CA THR A 69 7.18 16.10 3.28
C THR A 69 7.03 14.67 3.78
N LEU A 70 6.01 14.42 4.61
CA LEU A 70 5.63 13.07 5.03
C LEU A 70 4.12 12.88 4.96
N GLY A 71 3.68 11.87 4.22
CA GLY A 71 2.27 11.49 4.17
C GLY A 71 1.88 10.52 5.29
N ILE A 72 0.73 10.77 5.92
CA ILE A 72 0.04 9.87 6.85
C ILE A 72 -1.18 9.29 6.13
N PRO A 73 -1.31 7.97 6.03
CA PRO A 73 -2.44 7.37 5.33
C PRO A 73 -3.76 7.58 6.08
N SER A 74 -4.77 8.10 5.38
CA SER A 74 -6.15 8.26 5.89
C SER A 74 -7.14 7.21 5.36
N GLY A 75 -6.69 6.32 4.47
CA GLY A 75 -7.53 5.29 3.84
C GLY A 75 -6.72 4.09 3.35
N VAL A 76 -7.39 3.18 2.63
CA VAL A 76 -6.88 1.83 2.32
C VAL A 76 -6.28 1.68 0.91
N LYS A 77 -6.23 2.74 0.11
CA LYS A 77 -5.82 2.71 -1.31
C LYS A 77 -4.75 3.75 -1.61
N MET A 78 -3.52 3.48 -1.19
CA MET A 78 -2.43 4.45 -1.29
C MET A 78 -1.20 3.77 -1.89
N TYR A 79 -0.85 4.20 -3.10
CA TYR A 79 0.19 3.57 -3.93
C TYR A 79 1.47 4.39 -3.97
N SER A 80 1.38 5.70 -3.73
CA SER A 80 2.54 6.58 -3.67
C SER A 80 3.49 6.18 -2.54
N ALA A 81 4.80 6.25 -2.82
CA ALA A 81 5.85 5.91 -1.86
C ALA A 81 6.08 6.99 -0.78
N VAL A 82 5.34 8.10 -0.85
CA VAL A 82 5.46 9.25 0.07
C VAL A 82 4.81 9.04 1.42
N PHE A 83 4.08 7.94 1.59
CA PHE A 83 3.29 7.65 2.79
C PHE A 83 4.01 6.71 3.74
N ALA A 84 3.97 7.05 5.02
CA ALA A 84 4.32 6.12 6.08
C ALA A 84 3.43 4.86 6.01
N VAL A 85 3.96 3.76 6.52
CA VAL A 85 3.26 2.46 6.47
C VAL A 85 1.98 2.46 7.30
N ASN A 86 1.92 3.26 8.37
CA ASN A 86 0.74 3.56 9.19
C ASN A 86 0.98 4.83 10.04
N PRO A 87 -0.04 5.38 10.75
CA PRO A 87 0.13 6.57 11.58
C PRO A 87 1.17 6.44 12.70
N THR A 88 1.31 5.27 13.33
CA THR A 88 2.32 5.03 14.36
C THR A 88 3.73 5.11 13.79
N ALA A 89 3.95 4.58 12.59
CA ALA A 89 5.22 4.69 11.88
C ALA A 89 5.51 6.14 11.47
N ALA A 90 4.49 6.89 11.05
CA ALA A 90 4.66 8.33 10.77
C ALA A 90 5.15 9.09 12.00
N ALA A 91 4.55 8.84 13.18
CA ALA A 91 5.00 9.46 14.43
C ALA A 91 6.47 9.15 14.75
N ARG A 92 6.90 7.89 14.55
CA ARG A 92 8.31 7.49 14.72
C ARG A 92 9.26 8.16 13.73
N ILE A 93 8.83 8.36 12.49
CA ILE A 93 9.61 9.08 11.47
C ILE A 93 9.75 10.56 11.87
N VAL A 94 8.66 11.19 12.34
CA VAL A 94 8.69 12.59 12.81
C VAL A 94 9.62 12.74 14.03
N GLU A 95 9.56 11.81 14.99
CA GLU A 95 10.48 11.79 16.14
C GLU A 95 11.94 11.62 15.70
N ALA A 96 12.21 10.65 14.82
CA ALA A 96 13.55 10.45 14.26
C ALA A 96 14.06 11.68 13.49
N PHE A 97 13.17 12.36 12.74
CA PHE A 97 13.49 13.60 12.03
C PHE A 97 13.87 14.72 12.99
N ALA A 98 13.07 14.92 14.05
CA ALA A 98 13.36 15.92 15.08
C ALA A 98 14.68 15.66 15.81
N GLU A 99 15.09 14.40 15.93
CA GLU A 99 16.38 13.99 16.51
C GLU A 99 17.54 13.96 15.50
N GLY A 100 17.32 14.32 14.23
CA GLY A 100 18.36 14.31 13.18
C GLY A 100 18.78 12.90 12.73
N ARG A 101 17.94 11.88 12.96
CA ARG A 101 18.18 10.46 12.63
C ARG A 101 17.52 10.01 11.31
N THR A 102 17.31 10.94 10.39
CA THR A 102 16.73 10.65 9.07
C THR A 102 17.60 11.21 7.95
N THR A 103 17.58 10.55 6.80
CA THR A 103 18.09 11.09 5.53
C THR A 103 16.93 11.48 4.63
N GLU A 104 17.19 12.34 3.66
CA GLU A 104 16.21 12.74 2.64
C GLU A 104 16.30 11.84 1.41
N THR A 105 15.17 11.51 0.80
CA THR A 105 15.12 10.87 -0.52
C THR A 105 13.95 11.40 -1.33
N LEU A 106 13.99 11.24 -2.65
CA LEU A 106 12.81 11.41 -3.49
C LEU A 106 11.95 10.15 -3.45
N ALA A 107 10.64 10.34 -3.39
CA ALA A 107 9.64 9.28 -3.44
C ALA A 107 8.57 9.60 -4.48
N GLU A 108 8.16 8.55 -5.21
CA GLU A 108 7.19 8.65 -6.29
C GLU A 108 5.79 8.93 -5.74
N VAL A 109 5.12 9.89 -6.38
CA VAL A 109 3.67 10.09 -6.29
C VAL A 109 3.04 9.50 -7.53
N LEU A 110 2.10 8.58 -7.33
CA LEU A 110 1.44 7.85 -8.41
C LEU A 110 0.01 8.38 -8.61
N ASP A 111 -0.40 8.50 -9.86
CA ASP A 111 -1.77 8.73 -10.27
C ASP A 111 -2.42 7.40 -10.64
N ILE A 112 -3.53 7.09 -10.01
CA ILE A 112 -4.29 5.87 -10.26
C ILE A 112 -5.48 6.26 -11.09
N ASP A 113 -5.61 5.63 -12.24
CA ASP A 113 -6.84 5.71 -13.02
C ASP A 113 -7.96 4.98 -12.27
N GLU A 114 -8.75 5.74 -11.51
CA GLU A 114 -9.86 5.21 -10.72
C GLU A 114 -10.91 4.49 -11.58
N GLU A 115 -11.08 4.90 -12.84
CA GLU A 115 -11.99 4.26 -13.79
C GLU A 115 -11.45 2.91 -14.26
N ALA A 116 -10.14 2.83 -14.56
CA ALA A 116 -9.47 1.56 -14.83
C ALA A 116 -9.51 0.64 -13.60
N TYR A 117 -9.29 1.19 -12.40
CA TYR A 117 -9.39 0.45 -11.15
C TYR A 117 -10.80 -0.13 -10.95
N ARG A 118 -11.86 0.64 -11.24
CA ARG A 118 -13.26 0.15 -11.23
C ARG A 118 -13.48 -1.01 -12.20
N ARG A 119 -12.69 -1.10 -13.27
CA ARG A 119 -12.70 -2.22 -14.24
C ARG A 119 -11.69 -3.32 -13.91
N ASN A 120 -11.12 -3.34 -12.70
CA ASN A 120 -10.11 -4.32 -12.26
C ASN A 120 -8.78 -4.25 -13.03
N GLU A 121 -8.50 -3.11 -13.65
CA GLU A 121 -7.23 -2.79 -14.32
C GLU A 121 -6.42 -1.84 -13.45
N LEU A 122 -5.22 -2.25 -13.02
CA LEU A 122 -4.31 -1.33 -12.34
C LEU A 122 -3.52 -0.51 -13.36
N LYS A 123 -4.00 0.69 -13.69
CA LYS A 123 -3.23 1.70 -14.43
C LYS A 123 -2.71 2.75 -13.47
N VAL A 124 -1.47 2.57 -13.05
CA VAL A 124 -0.70 3.57 -12.29
C VAL A 124 0.23 4.31 -13.24
N ARG A 125 0.22 5.64 -13.17
CA ARG A 125 1.16 6.52 -13.88
C ARG A 125 1.95 7.31 -12.85
N LEU A 126 3.24 7.53 -13.11
CA LEU A 126 4.03 8.45 -12.31
C LEU A 126 3.44 9.86 -12.48
N TYR A 127 3.02 10.48 -11.38
CA TYR A 127 2.52 11.85 -11.35
C TYR A 127 3.66 12.84 -11.11
N GLY A 128 4.51 12.54 -10.13
CA GLY A 128 5.62 13.39 -9.74
C GLY A 128 6.40 12.82 -8.57
N TYR A 129 7.19 13.65 -7.92
CA TYR A 129 8.03 13.26 -6.79
C TYR A 129 7.88 14.24 -5.64
N LEU A 130 7.94 13.72 -4.41
CA LEU A 130 8.13 14.52 -3.21
C LEU A 130 9.41 14.11 -2.52
N LYS A 131 10.05 15.06 -1.84
CA LYS A 131 11.16 14.78 -0.95
C LYS A 131 10.61 14.30 0.40
N ILE A 132 11.08 13.17 0.90
CA ILE A 132 10.60 12.56 2.16
C ILE A 132 11.75 12.20 3.12
N PRO A 133 11.50 12.21 4.44
CA PRO A 133 12.45 11.68 5.41
C PRO A 133 12.36 10.15 5.49
N VAL A 134 13.53 9.49 5.51
CA VAL A 134 13.66 8.05 5.75
C VAL A 134 14.60 7.81 6.92
N VAL A 135 14.25 6.84 7.78
CA VAL A 135 15.07 6.49 8.95
C VAL A 135 16.31 5.74 8.49
N THR A 136 17.48 6.21 8.92
CA THR A 136 18.77 5.58 8.62
C THR A 136 18.84 4.15 9.15
N GLY A 137 19.35 3.23 8.32
CA GLY A 137 19.53 1.80 8.68
C GLY A 137 18.40 0.86 8.27
N LEU A 138 17.34 1.35 7.60
CA LEU A 138 16.21 0.53 7.11
C LEU A 138 16.03 0.55 5.59
N VAL A 139 16.88 1.27 4.85
CA VAL A 139 16.78 1.41 3.39
C VAL A 139 17.62 0.34 2.71
N GLN A 140 16.99 -0.78 2.37
CA GLN A 140 17.49 -1.65 1.32
C GLN A 140 17.22 -0.94 -0.03
N ALA A 141 18.22 -0.92 -0.90
CA ALA A 141 18.28 -0.15 -2.13
C ALA A 141 16.96 -0.17 -2.95
N SER A 142 16.54 1.03 -3.34
CA SER A 142 15.44 1.29 -4.28
C SER A 142 15.70 0.58 -5.61
N LYS A 143 14.62 0.10 -6.24
CA LYS A 143 14.60 -0.48 -7.58
C LYS A 143 15.44 0.33 -8.57
N GLU A 144 16.40 -0.32 -9.20
CA GLU A 144 16.81 0.01 -10.56
C GLU A 144 15.72 -0.44 -11.55
N PRO A 145 15.61 0.21 -12.73
CA PRO A 145 14.64 -0.17 -13.76
C PRO A 145 14.87 -1.61 -14.22
N SER A 146 13.77 -2.34 -14.37
CA SER A 146 13.72 -3.77 -14.69
C SER A 146 14.31 -4.10 -16.07
N VAL A 147 15.40 -4.86 -16.06
CA VAL A 147 15.88 -5.65 -17.20
C VAL A 147 15.33 -7.08 -17.00
N GLY A 148 14.53 -7.60 -17.94
CA GLY A 148 14.10 -9.03 -17.96
C GLY A 148 12.66 -9.35 -17.55
N LEU A 149 11.64 -8.79 -18.24
CA LEU A 149 10.23 -9.15 -18.03
C LEU A 149 9.89 -10.61 -18.38
N GLU A 150 10.59 -11.21 -19.34
CA GLU A 150 10.32 -12.58 -19.81
C GLU A 150 10.71 -13.64 -18.75
N GLU A 151 11.88 -13.48 -18.13
CA GLU A 151 12.38 -14.38 -17.09
C GLU A 151 11.50 -14.36 -15.83
N GLU A 152 10.90 -13.21 -15.49
CA GLU A 152 9.98 -13.10 -14.35
C GLU A 152 8.66 -13.86 -14.60
N GLU A 153 8.12 -13.79 -15.81
CA GLU A 153 6.89 -14.52 -16.18
C GLU A 153 7.11 -16.03 -16.25
N GLU A 154 8.26 -16.49 -16.74
CA GLU A 154 8.63 -17.91 -16.70
C GLU A 154 8.77 -18.42 -15.27
N ASN A 155 9.40 -17.64 -14.39
CA ASN A 155 9.52 -17.98 -12.97
C ASN A 155 8.15 -18.05 -12.27
N LYS A 156 7.24 -17.12 -12.56
CA LYS A 156 5.86 -17.17 -12.03
C LYS A 156 5.12 -18.42 -12.47
N LYS A 157 5.25 -18.83 -13.75
CA LYS A 157 4.65 -20.07 -14.27
C LYS A 157 5.23 -21.32 -13.62
N ALA A 158 6.54 -21.35 -13.36
CA ALA A 158 7.18 -22.47 -12.67
C ALA A 158 6.68 -22.63 -11.23
N ILE A 159 6.57 -21.51 -10.49
CA ILE A 159 6.00 -21.49 -9.14
C ILE A 159 4.53 -21.91 -9.19
N ALA A 160 3.74 -21.37 -10.13
CA ALA A 160 2.33 -21.69 -10.28
C ALA A 160 2.09 -23.19 -10.44
N ARG A 161 2.79 -23.84 -11.39
CA ARG A 161 2.70 -25.29 -11.62
C ARG A 161 2.95 -26.10 -10.37
N ARG A 162 4.06 -25.83 -9.68
CA ARG A 162 4.40 -26.53 -8.45
C ARG A 162 3.34 -26.37 -7.36
N ILE A 163 2.81 -25.16 -7.20
CA ILE A 163 1.77 -24.89 -6.20
C ILE A 163 0.51 -25.68 -6.52
N VAL A 164 0.09 -25.69 -7.78
CA VAL A 164 -1.09 -26.44 -8.24
C VAL A 164 -0.91 -27.94 -8.04
N GLU A 165 0.27 -28.49 -8.31
CA GLU A 165 0.61 -29.90 -8.05
C GLU A 165 0.57 -30.26 -6.56
N GLU A 166 0.94 -29.32 -5.68
CA GLU A 166 0.92 -29.48 -4.22
C GLU A 166 -0.46 -29.16 -3.59
N MET A 167 -1.49 -28.81 -4.38
CA MET A 167 -2.82 -28.53 -3.85
C MET A 167 -3.52 -29.80 -3.34
N GLU A 168 -4.05 -29.70 -2.13
CA GLU A 168 -4.74 -30.80 -1.45
C GLU A 168 -6.23 -30.81 -1.84
N PRO A 169 -6.82 -32.01 -2.03
CA PRO A 169 -8.26 -32.14 -2.17
C PRO A 169 -8.96 -31.71 -0.87
N ASP A 170 -10.21 -31.30 -1.03
CA ASP A 170 -11.12 -30.86 0.03
C ASP A 170 -10.56 -29.75 0.92
N THR A 171 -9.80 -28.84 0.29
CA THR A 171 -9.16 -27.70 0.94
C THR A 171 -9.58 -26.39 0.26
N LEU A 172 -9.99 -25.41 1.07
CA LEU A 172 -10.28 -24.06 0.63
C LEU A 172 -8.99 -23.27 0.47
N TYR A 173 -8.76 -22.68 -0.69
CA TYR A 173 -7.61 -21.83 -0.94
C TYR A 173 -8.05 -20.38 -1.09
N ILE A 174 -7.59 -19.53 -0.17
CA ILE A 174 -7.76 -18.08 -0.22
C ILE A 174 -6.60 -17.51 -1.04
N LEU A 175 -6.90 -16.99 -2.21
CA LEU A 175 -5.95 -16.46 -3.17
C LEU A 175 -5.85 -14.94 -3.02
N GLY A 176 -4.70 -14.46 -2.55
CA GLY A 176 -4.37 -13.04 -2.42
C GLY A 176 -4.34 -12.28 -3.75
N ALA A 177 -4.20 -10.96 -3.65
CA ALA A 177 -4.01 -10.09 -4.81
C ALA A 177 -2.61 -10.26 -5.44
N GLY A 178 -2.47 -9.85 -6.70
CA GLY A 178 -1.19 -9.74 -7.40
C GLY A 178 -0.97 -10.76 -8.52
N THR A 179 -0.02 -10.44 -9.39
CA THR A 179 0.27 -11.20 -10.62
C THR A 179 0.82 -12.60 -10.37
N THR A 180 1.61 -12.80 -9.31
CA THR A 180 2.10 -14.13 -8.90
C THR A 180 0.94 -15.07 -8.53
N VAL A 181 -0.04 -14.57 -7.78
CA VAL A 181 -1.21 -15.38 -7.38
C VAL A 181 -2.15 -15.57 -8.58
N LYS A 182 -2.27 -14.56 -9.45
CA LYS A 182 -2.99 -14.72 -10.72
C LYS A 182 -2.42 -15.84 -11.58
N ALA A 183 -1.08 -15.99 -11.67
CA ALA A 183 -0.47 -17.09 -12.42
C ALA A 183 -0.89 -18.48 -11.91
N ILE A 184 -1.12 -18.63 -10.59
CA ILE A 184 -1.63 -19.88 -10.00
C ILE A 184 -3.07 -20.14 -10.42
N ALA A 185 -3.91 -19.10 -10.41
CA ALA A 185 -5.29 -19.20 -10.87
C ALA A 185 -5.37 -19.53 -12.37
N ASP A 186 -4.51 -18.91 -13.18
CA ASP A 186 -4.41 -19.19 -14.62
C ASP A 186 -4.01 -20.67 -14.85
N GLU A 187 -3.05 -21.21 -14.09
CA GLU A 187 -2.64 -22.62 -14.14
C GLU A 187 -3.77 -23.57 -13.69
N LEU A 188 -4.57 -23.17 -12.69
CA LEU A 188 -5.78 -23.90 -12.27
C LEU A 188 -6.92 -23.84 -13.30
N GLY A 189 -6.81 -22.99 -14.33
CA GLY A 189 -7.87 -22.75 -15.30
C GLY A 189 -9.06 -21.99 -14.72
N VAL A 190 -8.86 -21.17 -13.69
CA VAL A 190 -9.91 -20.37 -13.04
C VAL A 190 -9.65 -18.88 -13.15
N GLU A 191 -10.73 -18.10 -13.25
CA GLU A 191 -10.64 -16.64 -13.28
C GLU A 191 -10.25 -16.05 -11.91
N LYS A 192 -9.37 -15.04 -11.93
CA LYS A 192 -8.91 -14.31 -10.74
C LYS A 192 -9.08 -12.81 -10.87
N THR A 193 -9.61 -12.18 -9.82
CA THR A 193 -9.60 -10.74 -9.59
C THR A 193 -8.18 -10.28 -9.28
N LEU A 194 -7.51 -9.53 -10.17
CA LEU A 194 -6.09 -9.21 -10.00
C LEU A 194 -5.79 -8.46 -8.69
N LEU A 195 -6.66 -7.52 -8.30
CA LEU A 195 -6.48 -6.67 -7.11
C LEU A 195 -7.32 -7.13 -5.90
N GLY A 196 -8.09 -8.20 -6.07
CA GLY A 196 -9.00 -8.71 -5.05
C GLY A 196 -8.51 -10.00 -4.40
N ILE A 197 -9.31 -10.51 -3.46
CA ILE A 197 -9.09 -11.83 -2.85
C ILE A 197 -10.19 -12.78 -3.33
N ASP A 198 -9.79 -13.90 -3.91
CA ASP A 198 -10.74 -14.91 -4.37
C ASP A 198 -10.55 -16.20 -3.58
N ALA A 199 -11.55 -17.07 -3.61
CA ALA A 199 -11.51 -18.36 -2.94
C ALA A 199 -11.76 -19.50 -3.93
N VAL A 200 -10.93 -20.53 -3.87
CA VAL A 200 -11.01 -21.72 -4.72
C VAL A 200 -11.15 -22.96 -3.85
N TYR A 201 -12.03 -23.88 -4.22
CA TYR A 201 -12.20 -25.18 -3.57
C TYR A 201 -12.31 -26.27 -4.63
N ASN A 202 -11.46 -27.30 -4.55
CA ASN A 202 -11.37 -28.39 -5.53
C ASN A 202 -11.36 -27.90 -7.00
N GLY A 203 -10.48 -26.93 -7.28
CA GLY A 203 -10.29 -26.37 -8.63
C GLY A 203 -11.44 -25.48 -9.12
N LYS A 204 -12.39 -25.10 -8.27
CA LYS A 204 -13.51 -24.22 -8.64
C LYS A 204 -13.55 -22.97 -7.79
N VAL A 205 -13.84 -21.84 -8.41
CA VAL A 205 -14.05 -20.57 -7.70
C VAL A 205 -15.32 -20.67 -6.87
N VAL A 206 -15.21 -20.43 -5.57
CA VAL A 206 -16.31 -20.42 -4.60
C VAL A 206 -16.54 -19.02 -3.99
N GLY A 207 -15.67 -18.06 -4.31
CA GLY A 207 -15.85 -16.65 -4.00
C GLY A 207 -14.91 -15.79 -4.84
N LYS A 208 -15.38 -14.61 -5.26
CA LYS A 208 -14.60 -13.61 -6.01
C LYS A 208 -14.65 -12.28 -5.28
N ASP A 209 -13.53 -11.55 -5.32
CA ASP A 209 -13.33 -10.22 -4.75
C ASP A 209 -13.93 -10.06 -3.34
N LEU A 210 -13.59 -11.02 -2.49
CA LEU A 210 -14.14 -11.17 -1.16
C LEU A 210 -13.61 -10.08 -0.22
N ASP A 211 -14.53 -9.54 0.56
CA ASP A 211 -14.22 -8.79 1.77
C ASP A 211 -13.93 -9.74 2.95
N GLU A 212 -13.51 -9.17 4.09
CA GLU A 212 -13.19 -9.95 5.29
C GLU A 212 -14.36 -10.83 5.72
N LYS A 213 -15.58 -10.28 5.68
CA LYS A 213 -16.78 -10.98 6.09
C LYS A 213 -17.04 -12.20 5.21
N GLY A 214 -16.95 -12.04 3.89
CA GLY A 214 -17.10 -13.13 2.93
C GLY A 214 -16.05 -14.23 3.12
N ILE A 215 -14.80 -13.85 3.42
CA ILE A 215 -13.74 -14.82 3.73
C ILE A 215 -14.09 -15.60 5.01
N LEU A 216 -14.49 -14.93 6.09
CA LEU A 216 -14.86 -15.57 7.36
C LEU A 216 -16.07 -16.50 7.21
N GLU A 217 -17.05 -16.14 6.38
CA GLU A 217 -18.20 -17.01 6.09
C GLU A 217 -17.78 -18.30 5.39
N LEU A 218 -16.86 -18.22 4.42
CA LEU A 218 -16.30 -19.41 3.77
C LEU A 218 -15.48 -20.24 4.75
N LEU A 219 -14.65 -19.61 5.58
CA LEU A 219 -13.85 -20.31 6.58
C LEU A 219 -14.70 -21.06 7.61
N ARG A 220 -15.89 -20.56 7.96
CA ARG A 220 -16.86 -21.30 8.80
C ARG A 220 -17.49 -22.49 8.08
N LYS A 221 -17.60 -22.43 6.75
CA LYS A 221 -18.24 -23.46 5.92
C LYS A 221 -17.29 -24.60 5.57
N TYR A 222 -16.00 -24.30 5.35
CA TYR A 222 -15.01 -25.28 4.91
C TYR A 222 -14.05 -25.63 6.06
N PRO A 223 -13.87 -26.92 6.39
CA PRO A 223 -13.11 -27.34 7.57
C PRO A 223 -11.59 -27.18 7.42
N LYS A 224 -11.09 -27.10 6.19
CA LYS A 224 -9.67 -26.93 5.87
C LYS A 224 -9.51 -25.73 4.96
N ALA A 225 -8.57 -24.84 5.32
CA ALA A 225 -8.24 -23.68 4.51
C ALA A 225 -6.73 -23.39 4.52
N LYS A 226 -6.25 -22.87 3.40
CA LYS A 226 -4.89 -22.35 3.21
C LYS A 226 -4.94 -20.96 2.56
N ILE A 227 -4.04 -20.08 2.97
CA ILE A 227 -3.86 -18.76 2.33
C ILE A 227 -2.64 -18.81 1.43
N ILE A 228 -2.82 -18.35 0.19
CA ILE A 228 -1.73 -18.12 -0.75
C ILE A 228 -1.62 -16.62 -0.99
N VAL A 229 -0.49 -16.05 -0.59
CA VAL A 229 -0.18 -14.62 -0.78
C VAL A 229 1.23 -14.45 -1.33
N THR A 230 1.45 -13.34 -2.03
CA THR A 230 2.76 -12.87 -2.44
C THR A 230 3.11 -11.61 -1.65
N PRO A 231 4.37 -11.41 -1.22
CA PRO A 231 4.81 -10.14 -0.68
C PRO A 231 4.57 -9.02 -1.69
N ILE A 232 4.24 -7.82 -1.18
CA ILE A 232 4.26 -6.62 -2.00
C ILE A 232 5.73 -6.26 -2.26
N GLY A 233 6.13 -6.36 -3.52
CA GLY A 233 7.52 -6.20 -3.95
C GLY A 233 8.18 -4.92 -3.44
N GLY A 234 9.35 -5.04 -2.83
CA GLY A 234 10.17 -3.92 -2.34
C GLY A 234 9.76 -3.32 -0.99
N GLN A 235 8.63 -3.73 -0.40
CA GLN A 235 8.13 -3.14 0.85
C GLN A 235 8.15 -4.10 2.05
N GLY A 236 8.44 -5.39 1.83
CA GLY A 236 8.60 -6.38 2.93
C GLY A 236 7.30 -6.77 3.65
N PHE A 237 6.13 -6.30 3.18
CA PHE A 237 4.82 -6.65 3.76
C PHE A 237 4.24 -7.91 3.12
N ILE A 238 3.72 -8.80 3.97
CA ILE A 238 2.96 -10.01 3.57
C ILE A 238 1.45 -9.77 3.74
N PHE A 239 1.06 -9.06 4.80
CA PHE A 239 -0.33 -8.67 5.10
C PHE A 239 -0.42 -7.18 5.44
N GLY A 240 -1.61 -6.60 5.26
CA GLY A 240 -1.94 -5.23 5.69
C GLY A 240 -1.85 -4.16 4.61
N ARG A 241 -1.02 -4.32 3.57
CA ARG A 241 -1.13 -3.56 2.31
C ARG A 241 -1.55 -4.54 1.21
N GLY A 242 -2.45 -4.15 0.30
CA GLY A 242 -2.91 -4.95 -0.85
C GLY A 242 -3.82 -6.16 -0.55
N ASN A 243 -3.95 -6.60 0.71
CA ASN A 243 -4.76 -7.75 1.10
C ASN A 243 -5.28 -7.61 2.54
N GLN A 244 -5.82 -6.42 2.86
CA GLN A 244 -6.37 -6.08 4.19
C GLN A 244 -7.58 -6.92 4.59
N GLN A 245 -8.29 -7.50 3.62
CA GLN A 245 -9.40 -8.41 3.86
C GLN A 245 -8.93 -9.69 4.57
N ILE A 246 -7.62 -10.00 4.55
CA ILE A 246 -6.99 -11.03 5.38
C ILE A 246 -6.60 -10.42 6.72
N SER A 247 -7.59 -10.30 7.61
CA SER A 247 -7.41 -9.76 8.94
C SER A 247 -6.78 -10.76 9.91
N PRO A 248 -6.40 -10.34 11.13
CA PRO A 248 -5.94 -11.27 12.16
C PRO A 248 -6.95 -12.39 12.48
N GLU A 249 -8.26 -12.11 12.43
CA GLU A 249 -9.29 -13.14 12.62
C GLU A 249 -9.27 -14.18 11.50
N VAL A 250 -9.11 -13.75 10.25
CA VAL A 250 -8.96 -14.64 9.08
C VAL A 250 -7.72 -15.53 9.21
N ILE A 251 -6.60 -14.97 9.67
CA ILE A 251 -5.33 -15.71 9.83
C ILE A 251 -5.44 -16.74 10.96
N THR A 252 -6.07 -16.36 12.08
CA THR A 252 -6.20 -17.22 13.26
C THR A 252 -7.09 -18.44 13.00
N PHE A 253 -7.98 -18.36 11.99
CA PHE A 253 -8.85 -19.46 11.60
C PHE A 253 -8.14 -20.59 10.82
N GLN A 254 -6.86 -20.43 10.44
CA GLN A 254 -6.21 -21.33 9.48
C GLN A 254 -5.04 -22.14 10.04
N TYR A 255 -4.81 -23.28 9.40
CA TYR A 255 -3.76 -24.25 9.76
C TYR A 255 -2.44 -24.01 9.03
N MET A 256 -2.41 -23.28 7.90
CA MET A 256 -1.16 -23.07 7.15
C MET A 256 -1.20 -21.83 6.24
N LEU A 257 -0.13 -21.03 6.28
CA LEU A 257 0.10 -19.87 5.42
C LEU A 257 1.24 -20.14 4.44
N LEU A 258 0.98 -19.95 3.14
CA LEU A 258 1.98 -20.09 2.09
C LEU A 258 2.33 -18.72 1.49
N VAL A 259 3.58 -18.30 1.64
CA VAL A 259 4.11 -17.01 1.18
C VAL A 259 5.05 -17.24 0.01
N LEU A 260 4.69 -16.74 -1.17
CA LEU A 260 5.45 -16.97 -2.40
C LEU A 260 6.36 -15.78 -2.69
N LYS A 261 7.68 -16.01 -2.75
CA LYS A 261 8.65 -15.00 -3.18
C LYS A 261 9.40 -15.50 -4.40
N VAL A 262 9.24 -14.80 -5.53
CA VAL A 262 10.09 -15.00 -6.70
C VAL A 262 11.49 -14.54 -6.32
N ARG A 263 12.46 -15.46 -6.28
CA ARG A 263 13.86 -15.16 -5.98
C ARG A 263 14.50 -14.64 -7.27
N ARG A 264 14.94 -13.38 -7.27
CA ARG A 264 15.73 -12.82 -8.37
C ARG A 264 17.18 -13.22 -8.17
N THR A 265 17.77 -13.89 -9.15
CA THR A 265 19.21 -14.05 -9.26
C THR A 265 19.83 -12.66 -9.44
N PRO A 266 20.88 -12.30 -8.68
CA PRO A 266 21.66 -11.11 -9.01
C PRO A 266 22.23 -11.32 -10.42
N SER A 267 21.97 -10.38 -11.32
CA SER A 267 22.78 -10.23 -12.53
C SER A 267 24.18 -9.78 -12.08
N ASP A 268 25.20 -10.52 -12.51
CA ASP A 268 26.63 -10.22 -12.29
C ASP A 268 27.03 -8.81 -12.80
#